data_AF-A0A952WNF9-F1
#
_entry.id   AF-A0A952WNF9-F1
#
_cell.length_a   1.000
_cell.length_b   1.000
_cell.length_c   1.000
_cell.angle_alpha   90.00
_cell.angle_beta   90.00
_cell.angle_gamma   90.00
#
_symmetry.space_group_name_H-M   'P 1'
#
loop_
_entity.id
_entity.type
_entity.pdbx_description
1 polymer ?
#
loop_
_entity_poly.entity_id
_entity_poly.type
_entity_poly.pdbx_seq_one_letter_code
_entity_poly.pdbx_strand_id
1 'polypeptide(L)'
;MALAAFLLPLCIAGCSDTSPPPTRARSEVPVRSYTVEGVIEAMPKPDRPGTQLIILHEEIADFVASDGRVGMKKMAMPFPIGPGVTLDGLSVGDSVMVQFTTDWNATPAYWITSITRRETPSR
;
A
#
# COMPACT_ATOMS: atom_id res chain seq x y z
N MET A 1 -31.33 70.46 -22.98
CA MET A 1 -30.35 70.21 -21.90
C MET A 1 -30.67 68.86 -21.31
N ALA A 2 -29.76 67.91 -21.47
CA ALA A 2 -29.88 66.54 -21.01
C ALA A 2 -29.51 66.44 -19.52
N LEU A 3 -30.19 65.56 -18.77
CA LEU A 3 -29.55 64.85 -17.66
C LEU A 3 -30.19 63.46 -17.54
N ALA A 4 -29.39 62.46 -17.90
CA ALA A 4 -29.76 61.07 -18.03
C ALA A 4 -29.83 60.37 -16.66
N ALA A 5 -30.90 59.61 -16.43
CA ALA A 5 -31.02 58.69 -15.32
C ALA A 5 -30.11 57.47 -15.56
N PHE A 6 -29.07 57.34 -14.73
CA PHE A 6 -28.14 56.22 -14.76
C PHE A 6 -28.67 55.10 -13.86
N LEU A 7 -29.40 54.14 -14.44
CA LEU A 7 -29.68 52.85 -13.82
C LEU A 7 -28.42 51.98 -13.93
N LEU A 8 -27.80 51.68 -12.78
CA LEU A 8 -26.64 50.80 -12.66
C LEU A 8 -27.14 49.35 -12.43
N PRO A 9 -26.93 48.40 -13.37
CA PRO A 9 -27.27 47.01 -13.14
C PRO A 9 -26.13 46.28 -12.44
N LEU A 10 -26.54 45.51 -11.43
CA LEU A 10 -25.78 44.60 -10.60
C LEU A 10 -25.29 43.39 -11.43
N CYS A 11 -23.98 43.24 -11.63
CA CYS A 11 -23.37 42.01 -12.16
C CYS A 11 -22.28 41.55 -11.19
N ILE A 12 -22.67 40.82 -10.14
CA ILE A 12 -21.74 40.07 -9.30
C ILE A 12 -21.31 38.85 -10.13
N ALA A 13 -20.17 38.94 -10.80
CA ALA A 13 -19.52 37.81 -11.43
C ALA A 13 -18.95 36.89 -10.34
N GLY A 14 -19.80 36.00 -9.82
CA GLY A 14 -19.36 34.86 -9.01
C GLY A 14 -18.69 33.84 -9.91
N CYS A 15 -17.40 33.97 -10.15
CA CYS A 15 -16.57 32.86 -10.61
C CYS A 15 -16.50 31.85 -9.46
N SER A 16 -17.48 30.94 -9.41
CA SER A 16 -17.35 29.70 -8.66
C SER A 16 -16.28 28.88 -9.36
N ASP A 17 -15.05 28.99 -8.87
CA ASP A 17 -13.91 28.15 -9.24
C ASP A 17 -14.20 26.73 -8.72
N THR A 18 -15.11 26.04 -9.39
CA THR A 18 -15.39 24.63 -9.17
C THR A 18 -14.24 23.85 -9.79
N SER A 19 -13.10 23.86 -9.11
CA SER A 19 -12.03 22.89 -9.38
C SER A 19 -12.64 21.49 -9.17
N PRO A 20 -12.66 20.62 -10.20
CA PRO A 20 -13.10 19.25 -10.03
C PRO A 20 -12.27 18.61 -8.90
N PRO A 21 -12.86 17.75 -8.06
CA PRO A 21 -12.11 17.02 -7.05
C PRO A 21 -10.93 16.33 -7.75
N PRO A 22 -9.71 16.35 -7.19
CA PRO A 22 -8.57 15.71 -7.82
C PRO A 22 -8.90 14.22 -8.00
N THR A 23 -9.17 13.83 -9.24
CA THR A 23 -9.14 12.43 -9.65
C THR A 23 -7.78 11.92 -9.23
N ARG A 24 -7.72 10.97 -8.28
CA ARG A 24 -6.45 10.36 -7.88
C ARG A 24 -5.76 9.88 -9.15
N ALA A 25 -4.65 10.52 -9.50
CA ALA A 25 -3.84 10.09 -10.62
C ALA A 25 -3.44 8.63 -10.38
N ARG A 26 -3.65 7.80 -11.39
CA ARG A 26 -3.24 6.40 -11.36
C ARG A 26 -1.73 6.35 -11.21
N SER A 27 -1.22 5.48 -10.34
CA SER A 27 0.22 5.29 -10.19
C SER A 27 0.77 4.69 -11.48
N GLU A 28 1.81 5.30 -12.06
CA GLU A 28 2.48 4.82 -13.27
C GLU A 28 3.46 3.66 -12.99
N VAL A 29 3.73 3.40 -11.70
CA VAL A 29 4.60 2.30 -11.27
C VAL A 29 3.94 0.95 -11.63
N PRO A 30 4.63 0.07 -12.38
CA PRO A 30 4.07 -1.21 -12.81
C PRO A 30 3.88 -2.16 -11.63
N VAL A 31 2.98 -3.13 -11.82
CA VAL A 31 2.80 -4.24 -10.88
C VAL A 31 4.10 -5.03 -10.80
N ARG A 32 4.54 -5.36 -9.58
CA ARG A 32 5.78 -6.08 -9.31
C ARG A 32 5.56 -7.17 -8.27
N SER A 33 6.34 -8.24 -8.38
CA SER A 33 6.38 -9.31 -7.39
C SER A 33 7.79 -9.43 -6.85
N TYR A 34 7.90 -9.64 -5.55
CA TYR A 34 9.17 -9.73 -4.84
C TYR A 34 9.20 -11.03 -4.05
N THR A 35 10.39 -11.59 -3.90
CA THR A 35 10.66 -12.69 -2.98
C THR A 35 11.58 -12.16 -1.90
N VAL A 36 11.13 -12.24 -0.65
CA VAL A 36 11.86 -11.69 0.49
C VAL A 36 11.93 -12.69 1.64
N GLU A 37 13.07 -12.65 2.29
CA GLU A 37 13.37 -13.38 3.49
C GLU A 37 12.87 -12.62 4.73
N GLY A 38 12.33 -13.32 5.74
CA GLY A 38 11.95 -12.63 6.98
C GLY A 38 11.67 -13.56 8.15
N VAL A 39 11.29 -12.96 9.28
CA VAL A 39 10.87 -13.64 10.51
C VAL A 39 9.48 -13.17 10.91
N ILE A 40 8.59 -14.09 11.25
CA ILE A 40 7.25 -13.76 11.74
C ILE A 40 7.36 -13.14 13.14
N GLU A 41 6.95 -11.88 13.27
CA GLU A 41 6.93 -11.14 14.54
C GLU A 41 5.55 -11.22 15.21
N ALA A 42 4.48 -11.25 14.43
CA ALA A 42 3.12 -11.38 14.95
C ALA A 42 2.18 -12.07 13.96
N MET A 43 1.22 -12.83 14.49
CA MET A 43 0.20 -13.53 13.72
C MET A 43 -1.16 -12.82 13.80
N PRO A 44 -1.98 -12.86 12.75
CA PRO A 44 -3.39 -12.51 12.85
C PRO A 44 -4.08 -13.38 13.90
N LYS A 45 -4.96 -12.77 14.68
CA LYS A 45 -5.70 -13.39 15.77
C LYS A 45 -7.17 -13.48 15.39
N PRO A 46 -7.75 -14.68 15.25
CA PRO A 46 -9.16 -14.86 14.89
C PRO A 46 -10.13 -14.19 15.87
N ASP A 47 -9.75 -14.12 17.15
CA ASP A 47 -10.51 -13.47 18.22
C ASP A 47 -10.37 -11.94 18.23
N ARG A 48 -9.45 -11.37 17.43
CA ARG A 48 -9.17 -9.92 17.38
C ARG A 48 -9.08 -9.41 15.94
N PRO A 49 -10.22 -9.04 15.33
CA PRO A 49 -10.24 -8.43 14.01
C PRO A 49 -9.32 -7.21 13.94
N GLY A 50 -8.61 -7.05 12.82
CA GLY A 50 -7.66 -5.95 12.60
C GLY A 50 -6.23 -6.24 13.06
N THR A 51 -5.98 -7.37 13.73
CA THR A 51 -4.60 -7.87 13.88
C THR A 51 -4.07 -8.38 12.54
N GLN A 52 -2.80 -8.13 12.27
CA GLN A 52 -2.17 -8.41 10.98
C GLN A 52 -0.97 -9.33 11.16
N LEU A 53 -0.61 -10.02 10.08
CA LEU A 53 0.66 -10.73 10.00
C LEU A 53 1.77 -9.68 9.91
N ILE A 54 2.65 -9.65 10.92
CA ILE A 54 3.81 -8.76 10.92
C ILE A 54 5.04 -9.61 10.66
N ILE A 55 5.84 -9.20 9.67
CA ILE A 55 7.08 -9.88 9.30
C ILE A 55 8.22 -8.86 9.37
N LEU A 56 9.28 -9.19 10.10
CA LEU A 56 10.57 -8.52 10.01
C LEU A 56 11.28 -9.07 8.78
N HIS A 57 11.17 -8.35 7.66
CA HIS A 57 11.77 -8.77 6.39
C HIS A 57 13.19 -8.20 6.24
N GLU A 58 14.05 -8.89 5.50
CA GLU A 58 15.39 -8.43 5.13
C GLU A 58 15.34 -7.28 4.10
N GLU A 59 16.48 -6.64 3.83
CA GLU A 59 16.53 -5.57 2.82
C GLU A 59 16.07 -6.07 1.44
N ILE A 60 15.16 -5.31 0.82
CA ILE A 60 14.67 -5.51 -0.54
C ILE A 60 15.24 -4.40 -1.41
N ALA A 61 16.44 -4.60 -1.93
CA ALA A 61 17.21 -3.54 -2.61
C ALA A 61 16.52 -3.01 -3.88
N ASP A 62 15.68 -3.81 -4.52
CA ASP A 62 15.00 -3.53 -5.78
C ASP A 62 13.51 -3.15 -5.62
N PHE A 63 13.02 -3.04 -4.38
CA PHE A 63 11.65 -2.62 -4.11
C PHE A 63 11.36 -1.25 -4.70
N VAL A 64 10.25 -1.10 -5.43
CA VAL A 64 9.82 0.20 -5.97
C VAL A 64 8.58 0.68 -5.24
N ALA A 65 8.73 1.75 -4.46
CA ALA A 65 7.64 2.43 -3.77
C ALA A 65 6.70 3.18 -4.72
N SER A 66 5.51 3.57 -4.25
CA SER A 66 4.54 4.34 -5.04
C SER A 66 5.08 5.70 -5.50
N ASP A 67 5.99 6.29 -4.73
CA ASP A 67 6.66 7.57 -5.02
C ASP A 67 7.88 7.41 -5.95
N GLY A 68 8.16 6.19 -6.41
CA GLY A 68 9.30 5.88 -7.27
C GLY A 68 10.62 5.65 -6.54
N ARG A 69 10.68 5.77 -5.20
CA ARG A 69 11.89 5.40 -4.46
C ARG A 69 12.20 3.92 -4.63
N VAL A 70 13.49 3.63 -4.78
CA VAL A 70 14.01 2.27 -4.93
C VAL A 70 14.69 1.84 -3.63
N GLY A 71 14.41 0.61 -3.23
CA GLY A 71 14.93 -0.04 -2.05
C GLY A 71 13.99 0.05 -0.84
N MET A 72 14.02 -1.00 -0.02
CA MET A 72 13.40 -1.02 1.30
C MET A 72 14.37 -1.66 2.28
N LYS A 73 14.72 -0.94 3.34
CA LYS A 73 15.60 -1.47 4.40
C LYS A 73 14.88 -2.54 5.22
N LYS A 74 15.66 -3.37 5.92
CA LYS A 74 15.14 -4.34 6.88
C LYS A 74 14.21 -3.65 7.88
N MET A 75 12.96 -4.09 7.94
CA MET A 75 11.96 -3.53 8.87
C MET A 75 10.84 -4.53 9.16
N ALA A 76 10.17 -4.35 10.30
CA ALA A 76 8.94 -5.05 10.63
C ALA A 76 7.76 -4.26 10.07
N MET A 77 6.94 -4.91 9.24
CA MET A 77 5.74 -4.29 8.69
C MET A 77 4.60 -5.30 8.50
N PRO A 78 3.34 -4.84 8.42
CA PRO A 78 2.24 -5.73 8.13
C PRO A 78 2.27 -6.22 6.69
N PHE A 79 1.93 -7.48 6.50
CA PHE A 79 1.76 -8.09 5.20
C PHE A 79 0.31 -8.60 5.07
N PRO A 80 -0.56 -7.91 4.31
CA PRO A 80 -1.88 -8.42 3.97
C PRO A 80 -1.78 -9.78 3.27
N ILE A 81 -2.67 -10.70 3.63
CA ILE A 81 -2.70 -12.05 3.08
C ILE A 81 -3.55 -12.03 1.81
N GLY A 82 -2.97 -12.47 0.68
CA GLY A 82 -3.69 -12.58 -0.58
C GLY A 82 -4.62 -13.79 -0.64
N PRO A 83 -5.53 -13.84 -1.63
CA PRO A 83 -6.43 -14.97 -1.80
C PRO A 83 -5.70 -16.30 -1.93
N GLY A 84 -6.16 -17.33 -1.22
CA GLY A 84 -5.63 -18.69 -1.29
C GLY A 84 -4.33 -18.93 -0.51
N VAL A 85 -3.77 -17.92 0.17
CA VAL A 85 -2.60 -18.08 1.05
C VAL A 85 -3.05 -18.55 2.43
N THR A 86 -2.48 -19.65 2.90
CA THR A 86 -2.66 -20.16 4.28
C THR A 86 -1.45 -19.85 5.15
N LEU A 87 -1.67 -19.71 6.45
CA LEU A 87 -0.63 -19.59 7.48
C LEU A 87 -0.51 -20.85 8.35
N ASP A 88 -1.13 -21.95 7.94
CA ASP A 88 -1.17 -23.18 8.72
C ASP A 88 0.24 -23.70 9.02
N GLY A 89 0.48 -24.07 10.28
CA GLY A 89 1.76 -24.57 10.73
C GLY A 89 2.86 -23.50 10.89
N LEU A 90 2.57 -22.22 10.61
CA LEU A 90 3.47 -21.11 10.89
C LEU A 90 3.21 -20.52 12.28
N SER A 91 4.24 -19.94 12.89
CA SER A 91 4.20 -19.36 14.23
C SER A 91 5.17 -18.19 14.34
N VAL A 92 4.96 -17.35 15.36
CA VAL A 92 5.90 -16.28 15.71
C VAL A 92 7.30 -16.87 15.95
N GLY A 93 8.32 -16.23 15.38
CA GLY A 93 9.71 -16.69 15.42
C GLY A 93 10.12 -17.56 14.23
N ASP A 94 9.17 -18.04 13.41
CA ASP A 94 9.52 -18.79 12.20
C ASP A 94 10.24 -17.90 11.19
N SER A 95 11.38 -18.40 10.69
CA SER A 95 12.01 -17.84 9.49
C SER A 95 11.22 -18.30 8.26
N VAL A 96 10.90 -17.36 7.37
CA VAL A 96 10.05 -17.59 6.21
C VAL A 96 10.66 -17.04 4.92
N MET A 97 10.23 -17.61 3.81
CA MET A 97 10.35 -17.02 2.47
C MET A 97 8.97 -16.53 2.07
N VAL A 98 8.86 -15.25 1.70
CA VAL A 98 7.60 -14.58 1.38
C VAL A 98 7.65 -14.10 -0.05
N GLN A 99 6.62 -14.43 -0.83
CA GLN A 99 6.34 -13.78 -2.11
C GLN A 99 5.20 -12.80 -1.92
N PHE A 100 5.39 -11.55 -2.35
CA PHE A 100 4.33 -10.55 -2.31
C PHE A 100 4.30 -9.75 -3.60
N THR A 101 3.10 -9.29 -3.96
CA THR A 101 2.85 -8.45 -5.13
C THR A 101 2.51 -7.04 -4.68
N THR A 102 3.02 -6.04 -5.40
CA THR A 102 2.62 -4.63 -5.27
C THR A 102 1.86 -4.21 -6.52
N ASP A 103 0.63 -3.73 -6.33
CA ASP A 103 -0.14 -2.97 -7.32
C ASP A 103 -0.64 -1.69 -6.66
N TRP A 104 0.01 -0.58 -6.94
CA TRP A 104 -0.30 0.73 -6.36
C TRP A 104 -1.67 1.29 -6.75
N ASN A 105 -2.35 0.64 -7.71
CA ASN A 105 -3.71 0.98 -8.12
C ASN A 105 -4.77 0.07 -7.48
N ALA A 106 -4.37 -0.96 -6.73
CA ALA A 106 -5.27 -1.89 -6.05
C ALA A 106 -5.48 -1.52 -4.58
N THR A 107 -6.49 -2.16 -3.95
CA THR A 107 -6.71 -2.10 -2.51
C THR A 107 -6.87 -3.53 -1.96
N PRO A 108 -5.94 -4.02 -1.12
CA PRO A 108 -4.71 -3.35 -0.68
C PRO A 108 -3.70 -3.15 -1.83
N ALA A 109 -2.78 -2.21 -1.67
CA ALA A 109 -1.75 -1.93 -2.68
C ALA A 109 -0.66 -3.01 -2.75
N TYR A 110 -0.62 -3.91 -1.77
CA TYR A 110 0.26 -5.06 -1.76
C TYR A 110 -0.33 -6.20 -0.94
N TRP A 111 0.03 -7.43 -1.27
CA TRP A 111 -0.42 -8.64 -0.59
C TRP A 111 0.55 -9.80 -0.81
N ILE A 112 0.61 -10.71 0.16
CA ILE A 112 1.34 -11.98 0.03
C ILE A 112 0.62 -12.87 -0.97
N THR A 113 1.38 -13.46 -1.89
CA THR A 113 0.91 -14.48 -2.83
C THR A 113 1.40 -15.87 -2.46
N SER A 114 2.48 -15.98 -1.66
CA SER A 114 2.97 -17.24 -1.11
C SER A 114 3.83 -16.99 0.14
N ILE A 115 3.77 -17.91 1.10
CA ILE A 115 4.63 -17.91 2.29
C ILE A 115 5.00 -19.34 2.64
N THR A 116 6.29 -19.59 2.88
CA THR A 116 6.79 -20.90 3.28
C THR A 116 7.80 -20.77 4.41
N ARG A 117 7.80 -21.72 5.36
CA ARG A 117 8.87 -21.81 6.37
C ARG A 117 10.18 -22.07 5.65
N ARG A 118 11.23 -21.35 6.05
CA ARG A 118 12.59 -21.64 5.62
C ARG A 118 13.17 -22.72 6.50
N GLU A 119 13.63 -23.80 5.89
CA GLU A 119 14.46 -24.77 6.60
C GLU A 119 15.78 -24.10 6.97
N THR A 120 16.08 -24.05 8.27
CA THR A 120 17.42 -23.64 8.70
C THR A 120 18.35 -24.83 8.41
N PRO A 121 19.49 -24.64 7.70
CA PRO A 121 20.42 -25.73 7.51
C PRO A 121 20.86 -26.25 8.88
N SER A 122 20.61 -27.53 9.15
CA SER A 122 21.11 -28.22 10.34
C SER A 122 22.64 -28.13 10.32
N ARG A 123 23.21 -27.46 11.32
CA ARG A 123 24.66 -27.40 11.54
C ARG A 123 25.22 -28.74 11.98
#